data_AF-A0A956X1A5-F1
#
_entry.id   AF-A0A956X1A5-F1
#
_cell.length_a   1.000
_cell.length_b   1.000
_cell.length_c   1.000
_cell.angle_alpha   90.00
_cell.angle_beta   90.00
_cell.angle_gamma   90.00
#
_symmetry.space_group_name_H-M   'P 1'
#
loop_
_entity.id
_entity.type
_entity.pdbx_description
1 polymer ?
#
loop_
_entity_poly.entity_id
_entity_poly.type
_entity_poly.pdbx_seq_one_letter_code
_entity_poly.pdbx_strand_id
1 'polypeptide(L)'
;GLAGRDDLFLAVQLLDRDGTVVAAWEGPPVVWYPTSAWQSGGLMRSQSTLRLPATVVDGQYRLIAALFDPASGQRLPVSGKDSGAGDRLDLGAVIVQGREHDMNAPQPQVTLDAPLARLGRLAGYDLGAATGQPGETIDVALYWVPTETTGERLSVFVHLVDEAGAIIGQSDGEPDNGR
;
A
#
# COMPACT_ATOMS: atom_id res chain seq x y z
N GLY A 1 23.61 -16.52 32.31
CA GLY A 1 22.86 -15.42 32.95
C GLY A 1 22.40 -14.48 31.87
N LEU A 2 21.10 -14.23 31.76
CA LEU A 2 20.48 -13.35 30.74
C LEU A 2 19.50 -12.39 31.44
N ALA A 3 19.94 -11.75 32.51
CA ALA A 3 19.15 -10.70 33.16
C ALA A 3 19.56 -9.35 32.54
N GLY A 4 18.63 -8.69 31.85
CA GLY A 4 18.72 -7.26 31.53
C GLY A 4 19.02 -6.86 30.07
N ARG A 5 18.44 -7.52 29.05
CA ARG A 5 18.38 -6.92 27.70
C ARG A 5 17.00 -6.32 27.47
N ASP A 6 16.98 -5.03 27.16
CA ASP A 6 15.80 -4.33 26.66
C ASP A 6 15.29 -5.02 25.37
N ASP A 7 13.98 -4.89 25.11
CA ASP A 7 13.37 -5.52 23.95
C ASP A 7 13.85 -4.88 22.65
N LEU A 8 14.31 -5.73 21.73
CA LEU A 8 14.84 -5.33 20.44
C LEU A 8 13.71 -5.05 19.44
N PHE A 9 13.98 -4.11 18.55
CA PHE A 9 13.12 -3.78 17.43
C PHE A 9 13.72 -4.32 16.14
N LEU A 10 12.84 -4.69 15.21
CA LEU A 10 13.15 -5.05 13.83
C LEU A 10 12.91 -3.82 12.95
N ALA A 11 13.93 -3.42 12.20
CA ALA A 11 13.80 -2.52 11.07
C ALA A 11 13.77 -3.33 9.77
N VAL A 12 12.77 -3.12 8.93
CA VAL A 12 12.69 -3.61 7.55
C VAL A 12 12.76 -2.38 6.64
N GLN A 13 13.78 -2.30 5.80
CA GLN A 13 14.05 -1.11 5.00
C GLN A 13 14.18 -1.48 3.51
N LEU A 14 13.58 -0.67 2.66
CA LEU A 14 13.77 -0.70 1.22
C LEU A 14 14.78 0.39 0.84
N LEU A 15 15.87 -0.01 0.21
CA LEU A 15 16.96 0.86 -0.20
C LEU A 15 16.96 1.04 -1.72
N ASP A 16 17.21 2.27 -2.17
CA ASP A 16 17.55 2.53 -3.57
C ASP A 16 18.98 2.06 -3.90
N ARG A 17 19.40 2.30 -5.16
CA ARG A 17 20.74 1.94 -5.65
C ARG A 17 21.88 2.67 -4.92
N ASP A 18 21.60 3.85 -4.37
CA ASP A 18 22.56 4.70 -3.68
C ASP A 18 22.62 4.36 -2.17
N GLY A 19 21.78 3.42 -1.72
CA GLY A 19 21.69 2.96 -0.33
C GLY A 19 20.76 3.82 0.53
N THR A 20 20.00 4.73 -0.07
CA THR A 20 19.05 5.59 0.64
C THR A 20 17.80 4.80 0.99
N VAL A 21 17.31 4.96 2.22
CA VAL A 21 16.04 4.36 2.65
C VAL A 21 14.88 5.10 1.99
N VAL A 22 14.13 4.41 1.13
CA VAL A 22 12.93 4.96 0.46
C VAL A 22 11.63 4.55 1.13
N ALA A 23 11.64 3.46 1.89
CA ALA A 23 10.54 3.02 2.74
C ALA A 23 11.10 2.23 3.93
N ALA A 24 10.47 2.36 5.09
CA ALA A 24 10.85 1.61 6.29
C ALA A 24 9.63 1.20 7.12
N TRP A 25 9.76 0.07 7.80
CA TRP A 25 8.91 -0.35 8.89
C TRP A 25 9.79 -0.67 10.10
N GLU A 26 9.40 -0.20 11.27
CA GLU A 26 10.12 -0.43 12.53
C GLU A 26 9.13 -0.82 13.62
N GLY A 27 9.51 -1.79 14.46
CA GLY A 27 8.69 -2.23 15.57
C GLY A 27 9.20 -3.51 16.22
N PRO A 28 8.53 -3.99 17.28
CA PRO A 28 8.85 -5.28 17.87
C PRO A 28 8.68 -6.40 16.82
N PRO A 29 9.62 -7.36 16.71
CA PRO A 29 9.50 -8.47 15.75
C PRO A 29 8.20 -9.26 15.94
N VAL A 30 7.80 -9.50 17.20
CA VAL A 30 6.51 -10.12 17.54
C VAL A 30 5.83 -9.23 18.57
N VAL A 31 4.75 -8.57 18.17
CA VAL A 31 4.05 -7.52 18.96
C VAL A 31 3.65 -7.98 20.36
N TRP A 32 3.24 -9.24 20.50
CA TRP A 32 2.73 -9.81 21.76
C TRP A 32 3.75 -10.67 22.49
N TYR A 33 4.97 -10.83 21.96
CA TYR A 33 5.99 -11.69 22.57
C TYR A 33 7.38 -11.03 22.55
N PRO A 34 7.79 -10.40 23.66
CA PRO A 34 9.00 -9.60 23.74
C PRO A 34 10.25 -10.44 23.46
N THR A 35 11.24 -9.84 22.80
CA THR A 35 12.48 -10.54 22.41
C THR A 35 13.30 -11.03 23.60
N SER A 36 13.17 -10.36 24.76
CA SER A 36 13.77 -10.78 26.01
C SER A 36 13.24 -12.12 26.54
N ALA A 37 12.03 -12.53 26.12
CA ALA A 37 11.39 -13.80 26.50
C ALA A 37 11.67 -14.95 25.49
N TRP A 38 12.46 -14.70 24.45
CA TRP A 38 12.74 -15.71 23.44
C TRP A 38 13.70 -16.77 23.99
N GLN A 39 13.41 -18.03 23.67
CA GLN A 39 14.25 -19.16 24.04
C GLN A 39 15.23 -19.49 22.92
N SER A 40 16.46 -19.85 23.29
CA SER A 40 17.48 -20.30 22.34
C SER A 40 16.98 -21.48 21.52
N GLY A 41 17.14 -21.42 20.19
CA GLY A 41 16.68 -22.45 19.26
C GLY A 41 15.18 -22.39 18.90
N GLY A 42 14.42 -21.47 19.47
CA GLY A 42 13.02 -21.25 19.12
C GLY A 42 12.87 -20.54 17.76
N LEU A 43 12.05 -21.10 16.87
CA LEU A 43 11.67 -20.45 15.62
C LEU A 43 10.46 -19.53 15.86
N MET A 44 10.66 -18.23 15.71
CA MET A 44 9.60 -17.23 15.80
C MET A 44 9.21 -16.76 14.39
N ARG A 45 7.91 -16.69 14.11
CA ARG A 45 7.38 -16.12 12.86
C ARG A 45 6.80 -14.74 13.12
N SER A 46 7.29 -13.74 12.40
CA SER A 46 6.73 -12.39 12.36
C SER A 46 6.07 -12.11 11.01
N GLN A 47 5.19 -11.11 10.98
CA GLN A 47 4.70 -10.49 9.75
C GLN A 47 4.82 -8.97 9.91
N SER A 48 5.43 -8.33 8.92
CA SER A 48 5.65 -6.88 8.90
C SER A 48 5.18 -6.34 7.55
N THR A 49 4.38 -5.27 7.56
CA THR A 49 3.85 -4.65 6.35
C THR A 49 4.64 -3.38 6.03
N LEU A 50 5.44 -3.43 4.97
CA LEU A 50 6.17 -2.28 4.47
C LEU A 50 5.30 -1.52 3.46
N ARG A 51 4.86 -0.32 3.82
CA ARG A 51 4.06 0.55 2.94
C ARG A 51 4.99 1.38 2.07
N LEU A 52 4.83 1.28 0.75
CA LEU A 52 5.59 2.09 -0.21
C LEU A 52 4.87 3.43 -0.43
N PRO A 53 5.56 4.58 -0.31
CA PRO A 53 5.02 5.86 -0.75
C PRO A 53 4.68 5.82 -2.26
N ALA A 54 3.64 6.56 -2.67
CA ALA A 54 3.28 6.71 -4.09
C ALA A 54 4.36 7.43 -4.92
N THR A 55 5.34 8.04 -4.26
CA THR A 55 6.50 8.71 -4.88
C THR A 55 7.66 7.77 -5.21
N VAL A 56 7.60 6.50 -4.80
CA VAL A 56 8.63 5.51 -5.13
C VAL A 56 8.60 5.25 -6.63
N VAL A 57 9.71 5.54 -7.29
CA VAL A 57 9.86 5.37 -8.74
C VAL A 57 10.03 3.90 -9.08
N ASP A 58 9.57 3.52 -10.26
CA ASP A 58 9.83 2.22 -10.88
C ASP A 58 11.32 1.87 -10.87
N GLY A 59 11.63 0.65 -10.47
CA GLY A 59 13.00 0.19 -10.46
C GLY A 59 13.26 -0.99 -9.53
N GLN A 60 14.53 -1.35 -9.47
CA GLN A 60 15.03 -2.39 -8.58
C GLN A 60 15.60 -1.76 -7.31
N TYR A 61 15.13 -2.27 -6.17
CA TYR A 61 15.50 -1.87 -4.84
C TYR A 61 16.09 -3.04 -4.06
N ARG A 62 16.75 -2.76 -2.93
CA ARG A 62 17.25 -3.78 -2.02
C ARG A 62 16.48 -3.78 -0.71
N LEU A 63 15.94 -4.94 -0.34
CA LEU A 63 15.27 -5.13 0.93
C LEU A 63 16.25 -5.64 1.98
N ILE A 64 16.31 -4.98 3.12
CA ILE A 64 17.17 -5.36 4.25
C ILE A 64 16.36 -5.46 5.54
N ALA A 65 16.85 -6.27 6.49
CA ALA A 65 16.37 -6.34 7.85
C ALA A 65 17.50 -6.10 8.86
N ALA A 66 17.22 -5.45 9.98
CA ALA A 66 18.17 -5.33 11.09
C ALA A 66 17.45 -5.38 12.42
N LEU A 67 18.07 -6.00 13.42
CA LEU A 67 17.67 -5.86 14.81
C LEU A 67 18.45 -4.70 15.43
N PHE A 68 17.78 -3.89 16.23
CA PHE A 68 18.42 -2.80 16.96
C PHE A 68 17.80 -2.64 18.35
N ASP A 69 18.58 -2.09 19.25
CA ASP A 69 18.09 -1.60 20.54
C ASP A 69 17.41 -0.24 20.32
N PRO A 70 16.08 -0.12 20.57
CA PRO A 70 15.35 1.13 20.34
C PRO A 70 15.77 2.26 21.29
N ALA A 71 16.38 1.96 22.45
CA ALA A 71 16.82 2.98 23.40
C ALA A 71 18.12 3.66 22.94
N SER A 72 19.06 2.88 22.41
CA SER A 72 20.36 3.40 21.95
C SER A 72 20.45 3.64 20.44
N GLY A 73 19.54 3.06 19.66
CA GLY A 73 19.63 2.98 18.20
C GLY A 73 20.71 2.02 17.70
N GLN A 74 21.39 1.30 18.59
CA GLN A 74 22.49 0.42 18.22
C GLN A 74 21.96 -0.81 17.47
N ARG A 75 22.45 -1.01 16.24
CA ARG A 75 22.19 -2.23 15.46
C ARG A 75 23.00 -3.39 15.99
N LEU A 76 22.38 -4.57 16.01
CA LEU A 76 23.03 -5.80 16.45
C LEU A 76 23.82 -6.41 15.30
N PRO A 77 25.01 -6.98 15.58
CA PRO A 77 25.77 -7.70 14.58
C PRO A 77 25.00 -8.95 14.12
N VAL A 78 25.00 -9.15 12.80
CA VAL A 78 24.49 -10.35 12.14
C VAL A 78 25.69 -11.15 11.63
N SER A 79 25.70 -12.44 11.96
CA SER A 79 26.71 -13.39 11.49
C SER A 79 26.06 -14.75 11.29
N GLY A 80 26.29 -15.36 10.13
CA GLY A 80 25.74 -16.67 9.80
C GLY A 80 26.40 -17.24 8.57
N LYS A 81 26.11 -18.51 8.25
CA LYS A 81 26.68 -19.16 7.06
C LYS A 81 26.19 -18.51 5.76
N ASP A 82 24.96 -17.99 5.80
CA ASP A 82 24.25 -17.41 4.66
C ASP A 82 24.17 -15.87 4.74
N SER A 83 24.70 -15.27 5.81
CA SER A 83 24.77 -13.83 6.00
C SER A 83 26.22 -13.40 6.20
N GLY A 84 26.69 -12.49 5.33
CA GLY A 84 27.99 -11.85 5.52
C GLY A 84 28.06 -11.16 6.89
N ALA A 85 29.28 -10.91 7.38
CA ALA A 85 29.46 -10.14 8.60
C ALA A 85 28.94 -8.70 8.40
N GLY A 86 28.07 -8.24 9.29
CA GLY A 86 27.50 -6.90 9.23
C GLY A 86 26.54 -6.63 10.39
N ASP A 87 25.71 -5.61 10.29
CA ASP A 87 24.68 -5.22 11.26
C ASP A 87 23.25 -5.25 10.66
N ARG A 88 23.13 -5.89 9.49
CA ARG A 88 21.89 -6.06 8.73
C ARG A 88 21.95 -7.34 7.91
N LEU A 89 20.79 -7.95 7.72
CA LEU A 89 20.57 -9.05 6.80
C LEU A 89 20.06 -8.51 5.47
N ASP A 90 20.67 -9.00 4.40
CA ASP A 90 20.20 -8.73 3.06
C ASP A 90 19.12 -9.76 2.67
N LEU A 91 17.89 -9.29 2.41
CA LEU A 91 16.73 -10.15 2.11
C LEU A 91 16.47 -10.36 0.62
N GLY A 92 17.06 -9.57 -0.27
CA GLY A 92 16.80 -9.70 -1.70
C GLY A 92 16.59 -8.40 -2.46
N ALA A 93 16.52 -8.54 -3.79
CA ALA A 93 16.06 -7.48 -4.66
C ALA A 93 14.52 -7.46 -4.71
N VAL A 94 13.94 -6.26 -4.71
CA VAL A 94 12.51 -6.03 -4.90
C VAL A 94 12.35 -5.15 -6.14
N ILE A 95 11.54 -5.60 -7.09
CA ILE A 95 11.19 -4.80 -8.26
C ILE A 95 9.90 -4.06 -7.93
N VAL A 96 9.98 -2.74 -7.86
CA VAL A 96 8.80 -1.88 -7.80
C VAL A 96 8.45 -1.52 -9.23
N GLN A 97 7.27 -1.96 -9.68
CA GLN A 97 6.67 -1.52 -10.92
C GLN A 97 5.57 -0.54 -10.55
N GLY A 98 5.73 0.72 -10.96
CA GLY A 98 4.61 1.64 -11.03
C GLY A 98 3.65 1.13 -12.08
N ARG A 99 2.36 1.44 -11.90
CA ARG A 99 1.40 1.17 -12.97
C ARG A 99 1.84 2.00 -14.18
N GLU A 100 1.59 1.51 -15.38
CA GLU A 100 1.61 2.37 -16.56
C GLU A 100 0.60 3.49 -16.31
N HIS A 101 1.07 4.66 -15.90
CA HIS A 101 0.25 5.86 -15.95
C HIS A 101 0.25 6.24 -17.43
N ASP A 102 -0.78 5.82 -18.17
CA ASP A 102 -1.04 6.43 -19.47
C ASP A 102 -1.24 7.92 -19.20
N MET A 103 -0.24 8.72 -19.57
CA MET A 103 -0.23 10.16 -19.35
C MET A 103 -1.22 10.89 -20.26
N ASN A 104 -1.85 10.17 -21.21
CA ASN A 104 -3.01 10.70 -21.91
C ASN A 104 -4.19 10.71 -20.94
N ALA A 105 -4.60 11.91 -20.55
CA ALA A 105 -5.83 12.07 -19.80
C ALA A 105 -6.97 11.38 -20.57
N PRO A 106 -7.67 10.41 -19.98
CA PRO A 106 -8.78 9.77 -20.64
C PRO A 106 -9.83 10.81 -21.02
N GLN A 107 -10.35 10.73 -22.24
CA GLN A 107 -11.42 11.61 -22.71
C GLN A 107 -12.75 10.91 -22.46
N PRO A 108 -13.51 11.29 -21.42
CA PRO A 108 -14.80 10.67 -21.17
C PRO A 108 -15.76 10.93 -22.33
N GLN A 109 -16.58 9.94 -22.64
CA GLN A 109 -17.69 10.03 -23.59
C GLN A 109 -18.64 11.18 -23.21
N VAL A 110 -18.93 11.31 -21.91
CA VAL A 110 -19.71 12.42 -21.36
C VAL A 110 -18.82 13.23 -20.44
N THR A 111 -18.48 14.45 -20.84
CA THR A 111 -17.73 15.39 -19.99
C THR A 111 -18.66 16.08 -19.00
N LEU A 112 -18.22 16.17 -17.75
CA LEU A 112 -18.90 16.86 -16.66
C LEU A 112 -17.94 17.85 -15.97
N ASP A 113 -18.51 18.88 -15.35
CA ASP A 113 -17.81 19.74 -14.39
C ASP A 113 -18.59 19.76 -13.07
N ALA A 114 -18.59 18.61 -12.39
CA ALA A 114 -19.35 18.40 -11.16
C ALA A 114 -18.41 18.42 -9.94
N PRO A 115 -18.29 19.54 -9.21
CA PRO A 115 -17.48 19.62 -8.00
C PRO A 115 -18.11 18.79 -6.88
N LEU A 116 -17.28 18.02 -6.20
CA LEU A 116 -17.65 17.16 -5.08
C LEU A 116 -16.74 17.48 -3.90
N ALA A 117 -17.34 17.99 -2.83
CA ALA A 117 -16.62 18.43 -1.65
C ALA A 117 -15.65 17.34 -1.16
N ARG A 118 -14.41 17.73 -0.83
CA ARG A 118 -13.30 16.89 -0.34
C ARG A 118 -12.68 15.92 -1.35
N LEU A 119 -13.42 15.49 -2.38
CA LEU A 119 -12.94 14.49 -3.35
C LEU A 119 -12.34 15.13 -4.60
N GLY A 120 -12.83 16.32 -4.97
CA GLY A 120 -12.40 17.09 -6.14
C GLY A 120 -13.55 17.31 -7.11
N ARG A 121 -13.42 16.83 -8.35
CA ARG A 121 -14.43 16.97 -9.40
C ARG A 121 -14.65 15.66 -10.14
N LEU A 122 -15.90 15.32 -10.42
CA LEU A 122 -16.23 14.33 -11.45
C LEU A 122 -16.14 14.99 -12.82
N ALA A 123 -15.14 14.60 -13.61
CA ALA A 123 -14.82 15.16 -14.92
C ALA A 123 -15.60 14.51 -16.07
N GLY A 124 -16.19 13.34 -15.83
CA GLY A 124 -17.04 12.69 -16.81
C GLY A 124 -17.26 11.20 -16.54
N TYR A 125 -17.92 10.53 -17.48
CA TYR A 125 -18.16 9.10 -17.43
C TYR A 125 -18.31 8.49 -18.84
N ASP A 126 -18.09 7.18 -18.92
CA ASP A 126 -18.47 6.35 -20.06
C ASP A 126 -19.60 5.41 -19.67
N LEU A 127 -20.49 5.14 -20.62
CA LEU A 127 -21.51 4.10 -20.50
C LEU A 127 -21.28 3.06 -21.58
N GLY A 128 -21.05 1.81 -21.19
CA GLY A 128 -20.91 0.69 -22.13
C GLY A 128 -22.19 0.48 -22.97
N ALA A 129 -23.35 0.82 -22.41
CA ALA A 129 -24.63 0.84 -23.12
C ALA A 129 -25.62 1.85 -22.51
N ALA A 130 -26.39 2.53 -23.36
CA ALA A 130 -27.48 3.42 -22.93
C ALA A 130 -28.82 2.69 -22.71
N THR A 131 -28.87 1.40 -23.04
CA THR A 131 -30.03 0.52 -22.92
C THR A 131 -29.56 -0.85 -22.45
N GLY A 132 -30.31 -1.52 -21.59
CA GLY A 132 -30.01 -2.87 -21.14
C GLY A 132 -31.27 -3.69 -20.93
N GLN A 133 -31.13 -5.01 -20.98
CA GLN A 133 -32.17 -5.98 -20.65
C GLN A 133 -32.01 -6.52 -19.23
N PRO A 134 -33.07 -7.04 -18.60
CA PRO A 134 -32.94 -7.72 -17.31
C PRO A 134 -31.91 -8.85 -17.35
N GLY A 135 -30.93 -8.80 -16.46
CA GLY A 135 -29.81 -9.76 -16.38
C GLY A 135 -28.56 -9.35 -17.15
N GLU A 136 -28.61 -8.27 -17.94
CA GLU A 136 -27.41 -7.68 -18.55
C GLU A 136 -26.68 -6.76 -17.56
N THR A 137 -25.37 -6.60 -17.77
CA THR A 137 -24.53 -5.64 -17.04
C THR A 137 -24.34 -4.40 -17.89
N ILE A 138 -24.52 -3.22 -17.28
CA ILE A 138 -24.17 -1.94 -17.90
C ILE A 138 -22.88 -1.47 -17.24
N ASP A 139 -21.80 -1.42 -18.01
CA ASP A 139 -20.52 -0.91 -17.54
C ASP A 139 -20.56 0.61 -17.44
N VAL A 140 -20.12 1.13 -16.28
CA VAL A 140 -19.99 2.57 -16.01
C VAL A 140 -18.56 2.85 -15.59
N ALA A 141 -17.85 3.66 -16.37
CA ALA A 141 -16.53 4.19 -15.97
C ALA A 141 -16.68 5.63 -15.52
N LEU A 142 -16.14 5.99 -14.35
CA LEU A 142 -16.21 7.35 -13.80
C LEU A 142 -14.82 7.98 -13.78
N TYR A 143 -14.72 9.21 -14.27
CA TYR A 143 -13.45 9.95 -14.39
C TYR A 143 -13.40 11.10 -13.41
N TRP A 144 -12.35 11.14 -12.60
CA TRP A 144 -12.21 12.05 -11.46
C TRP A 144 -10.98 12.93 -11.59
N VAL A 145 -11.10 14.19 -11.15
CA VAL A 145 -9.98 15.11 -10.97
C VAL A 145 -9.90 15.46 -9.48
N PRO A 146 -8.96 14.87 -8.73
CA PRO A 146 -8.81 15.18 -7.31
C PRO A 146 -8.28 16.61 -7.12
N THR A 147 -8.77 17.31 -6.10
CA THR A 147 -8.26 18.65 -5.74
C THR A 147 -7.12 18.58 -4.73
N GLU A 148 -7.03 17.50 -3.96
CA GLU A 148 -5.98 17.24 -2.97
C GLU A 148 -5.66 15.74 -2.95
N THR A 149 -4.43 15.39 -2.56
CA THR A 149 -4.10 13.98 -2.25
C THR A 149 -4.73 13.63 -0.91
N THR A 150 -5.84 12.87 -0.93
CA THR A 150 -6.46 12.38 0.29
C THR A 150 -5.86 11.02 0.67
N GLY A 151 -5.52 10.85 1.95
CA GLY A 151 -5.16 9.53 2.51
C GLY A 151 -6.36 8.72 2.98
N GLU A 152 -7.58 9.24 2.77
CA GLU A 152 -8.83 8.65 3.22
C GLU A 152 -9.35 7.66 2.18
N ARG A 153 -9.75 6.47 2.63
CA ARG A 153 -10.40 5.45 1.79
C ARG A 153 -11.83 5.89 1.51
N LEU A 154 -12.18 6.06 0.25
CA LEU A 154 -13.49 6.57 -0.18
C LEU A 154 -14.22 5.51 -1.01
N SER A 155 -15.50 5.32 -0.74
CA SER A 155 -16.36 4.42 -1.52
C SER A 155 -17.28 5.24 -2.43
N VAL A 156 -17.40 4.81 -3.69
CA VAL A 156 -18.30 5.38 -4.68
C VAL A 156 -19.49 4.44 -4.86
N PHE A 157 -20.67 5.03 -5.00
CA PHE A 157 -21.92 4.31 -5.22
C PHE A 157 -22.54 4.79 -6.54
N VAL A 158 -22.91 3.84 -7.40
CA VAL A 158 -23.69 4.10 -8.62
C VAL A 158 -25.03 3.39 -8.46
N HIS A 159 -26.12 4.15 -8.60
CA HIS A 159 -27.48 3.62 -8.57
C HIS A 159 -28.16 3.81 -9.93
N LEU A 160 -28.74 2.75 -10.47
CA LEU A 160 -29.74 2.81 -11.51
C LEU A 160 -31.10 2.92 -10.82
N VAL A 161 -31.86 3.97 -11.14
CA VAL A 161 -33.18 4.23 -10.57
C VAL A 161 -34.25 4.23 -11.65
N ASP A 162 -35.46 3.82 -11.32
CA ASP A 162 -36.62 3.94 -12.20
C ASP A 162 -37.23 5.35 -12.18
N GLU A 163 -38.32 5.56 -12.93
CA GLU A 163 -39.02 6.85 -13.01
C GLU A 163 -39.60 7.30 -11.66
N ALA A 164 -39.90 6.38 -10.74
CA ALA A 164 -40.36 6.68 -9.40
C ALA A 164 -39.20 6.94 -8.41
N GLY A 165 -37.94 6.82 -8.88
CA GLY A 165 -36.73 6.96 -8.08
C GLY A 165 -36.38 5.71 -7.27
N ALA A 166 -37.03 4.58 -7.51
CA ALA A 166 -36.69 3.32 -6.84
C ALA A 166 -35.40 2.75 -7.44
N ILE A 167 -34.47 2.31 -6.58
CA ILE A 167 -33.21 1.69 -7.01
C ILE A 167 -33.53 0.31 -7.61
N ILE A 168 -33.21 0.13 -8.88
CA ILE A 168 -33.39 -1.12 -9.63
C ILE A 168 -32.07 -1.84 -9.96
N GLY A 169 -30.94 -1.16 -9.73
CA GLY A 169 -29.60 -1.72 -9.81
C GLY A 169 -28.60 -0.86 -9.05
N GLN A 170 -27.57 -1.47 -8.46
CA GLN A 170 -26.52 -0.75 -7.75
C GLN A 170 -25.15 -1.38 -7.98
N SER A 171 -24.12 -0.55 -7.92
CA SER A 171 -22.73 -0.98 -7.80
C SER A 171 -22.02 -0.09 -6.78
N ASP A 172 -21.38 -0.72 -5.80
CA ASP A 172 -20.57 -0.08 -4.78
C ASP A 172 -19.13 -0.57 -4.84
N GLY A 173 -18.18 0.36 -4.76
CA GLY A 173 -16.76 0.05 -4.86
C GLY A 173 -15.89 1.26 -4.61
N GLU A 174 -14.64 1.02 -4.26
CA GLU A 174 -13.65 2.10 -4.19
C GLU A 174 -13.19 2.47 -5.60
N PRO A 175 -12.78 3.73 -5.86
CA PRO A 175 -12.14 4.08 -7.13
C PRO A 175 -10.98 3.11 -7.42
N ASP A 176 -10.94 2.57 -8.64
CA ASP A 176 -10.01 1.52 -9.09
C ASP A 176 -9.98 0.26 -8.18
N ASN A 177 -11.07 -0.07 -7.48
CA ASN A 177 -11.13 -1.12 -6.43
C ASN A 177 -10.21 -0.88 -5.22
N GLY A 178 -9.95 0.39 -4.88
CA GLY A 178 -9.24 0.77 -3.66
C GLY A 178 -7.74 0.86 -3.84
N ARG A 179 -7.32 1.22 -5.05
CA ARG A 179 -6.00 0.91 -5.57
C ARG A 179 -5.31 2.11 -6.16
#